data_AF-A0A1E3XF60-F1
#
_entry.id   AF-A0A1E3XF60-F1
#
_cell.length_a   1.000
_cell.length_b   1.000
_cell.length_c   1.000
_cell.angle_alpha   90.00
_cell.angle_beta   90.00
_cell.angle_gamma   90.00
#
_symmetry.space_group_name_H-M   'P 1'
#
loop_
_entity.id
_entity.type
_entity.pdbx_description
1 polymer ?
#
loop_
_entity_poly.entity_id
_entity_poly.type
_entity_poly.pdbx_seq_one_letter_code
_entity_poly.pdbx_strand_id
1 'polypeptide(L)'
;MKRAKYELEYLQQVNREIIVRMIDSFMYFVYQGCRKLKPNRHFGMILPDVVLYQKDNEKLRNFILKNFKINFLLNMGNVFEKVTRPSSILIFERSKSYSSKNVINTADLSTVDKVNKPSLILDESYFVV
;
A
#
# COMPACT_ATOMS: atom_id res chain seq x y z
N MET A 1 22.26 22.19 -6.89
CA MET A 1 21.60 21.29 -7.87
C MET A 1 22.27 19.91 -8.06
N LYS A 2 23.62 19.78 -8.12
CA LYS A 2 24.28 18.46 -8.31
C LYS A 2 23.97 17.40 -7.23
N ARG A 3 23.85 17.80 -5.96
CA ARG A 3 23.65 16.88 -4.82
C ARG A 3 22.33 16.08 -4.89
N ALA A 4 21.23 16.75 -5.21
CA ALA A 4 19.91 16.12 -5.34
C ALA A 4 19.85 15.06 -6.46
N LYS A 5 20.63 15.24 -7.53
CA LYS A 5 20.72 14.27 -8.62
C LYS A 5 21.39 12.96 -8.16
N TYR A 6 22.52 13.06 -7.47
CA TYR A 6 23.22 11.88 -6.94
C TYR A 6 22.41 11.13 -5.88
N GLU A 7 21.68 11.86 -5.03
CA GLU A 7 20.80 11.26 -4.04
C GLU A 7 19.64 10.50 -4.71
N LEU A 8 19.02 11.07 -5.74
CA LEU A 8 17.96 10.41 -6.50
C LEU A 8 18.48 9.14 -7.21
N GLU A 9 19.62 9.24 -7.89
CA GLU A 9 20.27 8.10 -8.57
C GLU A 9 20.62 6.98 -7.57
N TYR A 10 21.18 7.34 -6.41
CA TYR A 10 21.49 6.40 -5.35
C TYR A 10 20.22 5.69 -4.84
N LEU A 11 19.16 6.44 -4.53
CA LEU A 11 17.89 5.86 -4.06
C LEU A 11 17.23 4.98 -5.11
N GLN A 12 17.33 5.37 -6.39
CA GLN A 12 16.88 4.56 -7.52
C GLN A 12 17.63 3.22 -7.62
N GLN A 13 18.95 3.27 -7.50
CA GLN A 13 19.78 2.09 -7.59
C GLN A 13 19.54 1.12 -6.43
N VAL A 14 19.49 1.62 -5.19
CA VAL A 14 19.32 0.81 -3.97
C VAL A 14 17.94 0.16 -3.90
N ASN A 15 16.91 0.80 -4.46
CA ASN A 15 15.52 0.33 -4.39
C ASN A 15 14.98 -0.11 -5.76
N ARG A 16 15.85 -0.44 -6.73
CA ARG A 16 15.47 -0.81 -8.11
C ARG A 16 14.43 -1.93 -8.22
N GLU A 17 14.34 -2.76 -7.18
CA GLU A 17 13.38 -3.86 -7.05
C GLU A 17 11.93 -3.37 -7.07
N ILE A 18 11.65 -2.18 -6.53
CA ILE A 18 10.29 -1.62 -6.45
C ILE A 18 10.05 -0.45 -7.42
N ILE A 19 11.05 -0.05 -8.22
CA ILE A 19 11.00 1.16 -9.05
C ILE A 19 10.83 0.82 -10.53
N VAL A 20 9.81 1.39 -11.17
CA VAL A 20 9.60 1.33 -12.63
C VAL A 20 10.20 2.56 -13.31
N ARG A 21 9.62 3.75 -13.07
CA ARG A 21 10.08 5.01 -13.67
C ARG A 21 9.90 6.20 -12.71
N MET A 22 8.66 6.54 -12.36
CA MET A 22 8.39 7.59 -11.38
C MET A 22 8.40 7.01 -9.96
N ILE A 23 8.76 7.85 -9.00
CA ILE A 23 8.90 7.43 -7.60
C ILE A 23 8.23 8.44 -6.71
N ASP A 24 7.30 7.94 -5.91
CA ASP A 24 6.74 8.67 -4.79
C ASP A 24 7.41 8.21 -3.48
N SER A 25 7.56 9.14 -2.54
CA SER A 25 8.25 8.87 -1.27
C SER A 25 7.62 7.73 -0.47
N PHE A 26 6.30 7.56 -0.53
CA PHE A 26 5.59 6.47 0.16
C PHE A 26 6.10 5.09 -0.28
N MET A 27 6.54 4.93 -1.53
CA MET A 27 7.05 3.66 -2.04
C MET A 27 8.28 3.22 -1.24
N TYR A 28 9.17 4.16 -0.90
CA TYR A 28 10.33 3.88 -0.07
C TYR A 28 9.94 3.50 1.36
N PHE A 29 8.97 4.19 1.96
CA PHE A 29 8.52 3.88 3.31
C PHE A 29 7.88 2.49 3.40
N VAL A 30 7.03 2.14 2.43
CA VAL A 30 6.43 0.80 2.35
C VAL A 30 7.53 -0.25 2.18
N TYR A 31 8.43 -0.08 1.23
CA TYR A 31 9.50 -1.05 0.98
C TYR A 31 10.45 -1.23 2.17
N GLN A 32 10.86 -0.13 2.81
CA GLN A 32 11.68 -0.21 4.02
C GLN A 32 10.92 -0.84 5.20
N GLY A 33 9.63 -0.55 5.33
CA GLY A 33 8.73 -1.20 6.28
C GLY A 33 8.70 -2.72 6.06
N CYS A 34 8.48 -3.16 4.82
CA CYS A 34 8.52 -4.57 4.43
C CYS A 34 9.83 -5.25 4.82
N ARG A 35 10.97 -4.62 4.52
CA ARG A 35 12.31 -5.19 4.83
C ARG A 35 12.56 -5.33 6.34
N LYS A 36 11.98 -4.44 7.14
CA LYS A 36 12.11 -4.43 8.61
C LYS A 36 11.04 -5.27 9.31
N LEU A 37 9.98 -5.68 8.61
CA LEU A 37 8.88 -6.43 9.18
C LEU A 37 9.34 -7.82 9.62
N LYS A 38 9.17 -8.12 10.92
CA LYS A 38 9.48 -9.43 11.51
C LYS A 38 8.43 -10.47 11.09
N PRO A 39 8.77 -11.77 11.07
CA PRO A 39 7.79 -12.83 10.77
C PRO A 39 6.58 -12.79 11.72
N ASN A 40 5.40 -13.12 11.18
CA ASN A 40 4.10 -13.10 11.85
C ASN A 40 3.73 -11.75 12.48
N ARG A 41 4.23 -10.65 11.90
CA ARG A 41 3.86 -9.28 12.26
C ARG A 41 3.20 -8.59 11.08
N HIS A 42 2.39 -7.60 11.41
CA HIS A 42 1.61 -6.81 10.47
C HIS A 42 2.30 -5.49 10.17
N PHE A 43 2.16 -5.04 8.93
CA PHE A 43 2.42 -3.68 8.49
C PHE A 43 1.10 -3.10 7.98
N GLY A 44 0.78 -1.88 8.39
CA GLY A 44 -0.41 -1.15 7.96
C GLY A 44 -0.08 0.30 7.68
N MET A 45 -0.59 0.85 6.57
CA MET A 45 -0.37 2.25 6.24
C MET A 45 -1.54 2.82 5.41
N ILE A 46 -1.83 4.10 5.63
CA ILE A 46 -2.69 4.90 4.75
C ILE A 46 -1.81 5.44 3.62
N LEU A 47 -2.16 5.13 2.37
CA LEU A 47 -1.35 5.39 1.19
C LEU A 47 -2.18 6.14 0.14
N PRO A 48 -1.56 6.87 -0.80
CA PRO A 48 -2.24 7.26 -2.04
C PRO A 48 -2.85 6.03 -2.73
N ASP A 49 -4.09 6.15 -3.21
CA ASP A 49 -4.83 5.07 -3.90
C ASP A 49 -4.14 4.54 -5.15
N VAL A 50 -3.24 5.33 -5.74
CA VAL A 50 -2.45 4.93 -6.92
C VAL A 50 -1.58 3.70 -6.73
N VAL A 51 -1.28 3.33 -5.48
CA VAL A 51 -0.62 2.05 -5.19
C VAL A 51 -1.43 0.88 -5.76
N LEU A 52 -2.76 1.00 -5.83
CA LEU A 52 -3.69 -0.04 -6.26
C LEU A 52 -3.63 -0.29 -7.79
N TYR A 53 -3.48 0.76 -8.60
CA TYR A 53 -3.68 0.64 -10.06
C TYR A 53 -2.60 1.28 -10.94
N GLN A 54 -1.86 2.29 -10.47
CA GLN A 54 -0.90 2.96 -11.35
C GLN A 54 0.29 2.05 -11.69
N LYS A 55 0.76 2.14 -12.95
CA LYS A 55 1.84 1.32 -13.48
C LYS A 55 3.18 1.53 -12.75
N ASP A 56 3.48 2.76 -12.33
CA ASP A 56 4.71 3.05 -11.60
C ASP A 56 4.80 2.28 -10.25
N ASN A 57 3.66 1.87 -9.69
CA ASN A 57 3.57 1.08 -8.46
C ASN A 57 3.54 -0.44 -8.69
N GLU A 58 3.62 -0.91 -9.94
CA GLU A 58 3.49 -2.33 -10.28
C GLU A 58 4.55 -3.21 -9.59
N LYS A 59 5.82 -2.79 -9.63
CA LYS A 59 6.90 -3.55 -8.97
C LYS A 59 6.73 -3.60 -7.45
N LEU A 60 6.29 -2.51 -6.83
CA LEU A 60 5.97 -2.51 -5.40
C LEU A 60 4.82 -3.47 -5.08
N ARG A 61 3.73 -3.45 -5.87
CA ARG A 61 2.63 -4.41 -5.72
C ARG A 61 3.10 -5.84 -5.85
N ASN A 62 3.86 -6.14 -6.90
CA ASN A 62 4.40 -7.48 -7.14
C ASN A 62 5.31 -7.95 -6.00
N PHE A 63 6.14 -7.04 -5.47
CA PHE A 63 6.97 -7.31 -4.31
C PHE A 63 6.12 -7.66 -3.07
N ILE A 64 5.05 -6.91 -2.81
CA ILE A 64 4.16 -7.18 -1.67
C ILE A 64 3.44 -8.52 -1.85
N LEU A 65 2.81 -8.74 -3.01
CA LEU A 65 2.07 -9.97 -3.34
C LEU A 65 2.95 -11.23 -3.26
N LYS A 66 4.23 -11.12 -3.65
CA LYS A 66 5.18 -12.24 -3.64
C LYS A 66 5.69 -12.58 -2.24
N ASN A 67 5.77 -11.61 -1.33
CA ASN A 67 6.50 -11.76 -0.07
C ASN A 67 5.63 -11.69 1.19
N PHE A 68 4.36 -11.26 1.06
CA PHE A 68 3.47 -10.99 2.18
C PHE A 68 2.07 -11.52 1.90
N LYS A 69 1.33 -11.80 2.98
CA LYS A 69 -0.10 -12.10 2.93
C LYS A 69 -0.86 -10.80 3.17
N ILE A 70 -1.66 -10.37 2.19
CA ILE A 70 -2.48 -9.18 2.33
C ILE A 70 -3.71 -9.53 3.18
N ASN A 71 -3.94 -8.73 4.22
CA ASN A 71 -5.08 -8.90 5.11
C ASN A 71 -6.23 -7.96 4.72
N PHE A 72 -5.92 -6.69 4.45
CA PHE A 72 -6.90 -5.67 4.10
C PHE A 72 -6.41 -4.79 2.96
N LEU A 73 -7.30 -4.52 2.00
CA LEU A 73 -7.09 -3.62 0.88
C LEU A 73 -8.33 -2.74 0.69
N LEU A 74 -8.28 -1.51 1.18
CA LEU A 74 -9.44 -0.61 1.20
C LEU A 74 -9.19 0.59 0.31
N ASN A 75 -10.04 0.80 -0.70
CA ASN A 75 -10.06 2.04 -1.46
C ASN A 75 -10.92 3.06 -0.70
N MET A 76 -10.30 4.11 -0.17
CA MET A 76 -10.97 5.06 0.71
C MET A 76 -11.46 6.30 -0.03
N GLY A 77 -11.07 6.52 -1.28
CA GLY A 77 -11.35 7.78 -1.97
C GLY A 77 -10.79 8.99 -1.21
N ASN A 78 -11.50 10.12 -1.27
CA ASN A 78 -11.08 11.33 -0.58
C ASN A 78 -11.42 11.29 0.92
N VAL A 79 -10.39 11.33 1.77
CA VAL A 79 -10.55 11.31 3.24
C VAL A 79 -9.89 12.48 3.96
N PHE A 80 -8.84 13.06 3.38
CA PHE A 80 -8.10 14.17 3.96
C PHE A 80 -8.67 15.52 3.52
N GLU A 81 -8.64 16.51 4.41
CA GLU A 81 -9.11 17.86 4.10
C GLU A 81 -8.04 18.62 3.31
N LYS A 82 -8.48 19.37 2.29
CA LYS A 82 -7.60 20.17 1.42
C LYS A 82 -6.53 19.33 0.70
N VAL A 83 -6.79 18.05 0.49
CA VAL A 83 -5.94 17.13 -0.28
C VAL A 83 -6.77 16.58 -1.44
N THR A 84 -6.26 16.72 -2.65
CA THR A 84 -6.94 16.24 -3.88
C THR A 84 -6.60 14.79 -4.22
N ARG A 85 -5.60 14.20 -3.55
CA ARG A 85 -5.15 12.83 -3.78
C ARG A 85 -6.02 11.85 -2.96
N PRO A 86 -6.76 10.94 -3.61
CA PRO A 86 -7.50 9.91 -2.90
C PRO A 86 -6.54 8.95 -2.18
N SER A 87 -7.06 8.26 -1.18
CA SER A 87 -6.28 7.40 -0.30
C SER A 87 -6.80 5.97 -0.31
N SER A 88 -5.95 5.06 0.14
CA SER A 88 -6.21 3.66 0.37
C SER A 88 -5.63 3.24 1.71
N ILE A 89 -6.13 2.15 2.27
CA ILE A 89 -5.56 1.49 3.44
C ILE A 89 -5.06 0.12 3.00
N LEU A 90 -3.79 -0.15 3.28
CA LEU A 90 -3.17 -1.44 2.99
C LEU A 90 -2.64 -2.04 4.29
N ILE A 91 -3.06 -3.26 4.60
CA ILE A 91 -2.57 -4.04 5.75
C ILE A 91 -2.15 -5.42 5.26
N PHE A 92 -0.92 -5.82 5.57
CA PHE A 92 -0.38 -7.14 5.23
C PHE A 92 0.52 -7.67 6.34
N GLU A 93 0.73 -8.98 6.33
CA GLU A 93 1.58 -9.67 7.30
C GLU A 93 2.71 -10.45 6.61
N ARG A 94 3.85 -10.55 7.31
CA ARG A 94 4.94 -11.43 6.89
C ARG A 94 4.68 -12.84 7.41
N SER A 95 3.87 -13.62 6.72
CA SER A 95 3.59 -15.01 7.11
C SER A 95 4.82 -15.91 6.91
N LYS A 96 5.07 -16.81 7.87
CA LYS A 96 6.04 -17.92 7.67
C LYS A 96 5.50 -19.04 6.77
N SER A 97 4.18 -19.11 6.59
CA SER A 97 3.50 -20.16 5.83
C SER A 97 2.58 -19.53 4.80
N TYR A 98 2.87 -19.77 3.52
CA TYR A 98 1.92 -19.50 2.44
C TYR A 98 0.85 -20.58 2.49
N SER A 99 -0.19 -20.36 3.31
CA SER A 99 -1.41 -21.15 3.19
C SER A 99 -2.04 -20.82 1.84
N SER A 100 -2.45 -21.85 1.10
CA SER A 100 -3.07 -21.74 -0.23
C SER A 100 -4.44 -21.03 -0.23
N LYS A 101 -4.93 -20.60 0.94
CA LYS A 101 -6.14 -19.78 1.11
C LYS A 101 -5.77 -18.42 1.70
N ASN A 102 -5.24 -17.52 0.86
CA ASN A 102 -5.12 -16.11 1.22
C ASN A 102 -6.48 -15.44 1.02
N VAL A 103 -7.27 -15.36 2.09
CA VAL A 103 -8.45 -14.49 2.14
C VAL A 103 -7.95 -13.04 2.24
N ILE A 104 -8.41 -12.19 1.34
CA ILE A 104 -8.07 -10.76 1.32
C ILE A 104 -9.37 -10.00 1.53
N ASN A 105 -9.47 -9.26 2.63
CA ASN A 105 -10.63 -8.42 2.87
C ASN A 105 -10.49 -7.15 2.04
N THR A 106 -11.34 -6.99 1.03
CA THR A 106 -11.31 -5.82 0.14
C THR A 106 -12.59 -5.01 0.27
N ALA A 107 -12.49 -3.69 0.21
CA ALA A 107 -13.67 -2.82 0.18
C ALA A 107 -13.40 -1.59 -0.68
N ASP A 108 -14.38 -1.22 -1.51
CA ASP A 108 -14.37 0.06 -2.22
C ASP A 108 -15.35 1.03 -1.54
N LEU A 109 -14.77 1.96 -0.78
CA LEU A 109 -15.50 3.01 -0.09
C LEU A 109 -15.30 4.36 -0.78
N SER A 110 -14.75 4.40 -2.00
CA SER A 110 -14.36 5.66 -2.66
C SER A 110 -15.54 6.59 -2.95
N THR A 111 -16.72 6.04 -3.15
CA THR A 111 -17.98 6.76 -3.42
C THR A 111 -18.77 7.07 -2.14
N VAL A 112 -18.37 6.54 -0.99
CA VAL A 112 -19.03 6.76 0.30
C VAL A 112 -18.65 8.12 0.86
N ASP A 113 -19.63 8.85 1.40
CA ASP A 113 -19.39 10.10 2.11
C ASP A 113 -18.45 9.93 3.30
N LYS A 114 -17.54 10.89 3.50
CA LYS A 114 -16.52 10.86 4.55
C LYS A 114 -17.10 10.60 5.95
N VAL A 115 -18.31 11.10 6.23
CA VAL A 115 -19.02 10.93 7.51
C VAL A 115 -19.39 9.46 7.78
N ASN A 116 -19.67 8.68 6.74
CA ASN A 116 -20.12 7.30 6.86
C ASN A 116 -18.97 6.29 6.82
N LYS A 117 -17.79 6.68 6.34
CA LYS A 117 -16.63 5.77 6.23
C LYS A 117 -16.24 5.10 7.57
N PRO A 118 -16.19 5.79 8.72
CA PRO A 118 -15.77 5.16 9.98
C PRO A 118 -16.65 3.98 10.41
N SER A 119 -17.98 4.07 10.22
CA SER A 119 -18.89 2.97 10.54
C SER A 119 -18.73 1.81 9.56
N LEU A 120 -18.55 2.09 8.26
CA LEU A 120 -18.42 1.04 7.24
C LEU A 120 -17.09 0.29 7.30
N ILE A 121 -16.00 0.91 7.73
CA ILE A 121 -14.70 0.22 7.91
C ILE A 121 -14.79 -0.86 9.00
N LEU A 122 -15.70 -0.69 9.97
CA LEU A 122 -15.93 -1.62 11.07
C LEU A 122 -16.97 -2.70 10.72
N ASP A 123 -17.68 -2.54 9.61
CA ASP A 123 -18.74 -3.45 9.19
C ASP A 123 -18.21 -4.44 8.17
N GLU A 124 -17.94 -5.67 8.63
CA GLU A 124 -17.39 -6.75 7.81
C GLU A 124 -18.30 -7.13 6.62
N SER A 125 -19.60 -6.76 6.64
CA SER A 125 -20.52 -7.03 5.53
C SER A 125 -20.19 -6.26 4.24
N TYR A 126 -19.39 -5.20 4.32
CA TYR A 126 -18.96 -4.41 3.17
C TYR A 126 -17.67 -4.94 2.53
N PHE A 127 -17.09 -6.00 3.08
CA PHE A 127 -15.87 -6.58 2.56
C PHE A 127 -16.18 -7.70 1.58
N VAL A 128 -15.53 -7.64 0.42
CA VAL A 128 -15.46 -8.73 -0.53
C VAL A 128 -14.22 -9.57 -0.18
N VAL A 129 -14.47 -10.84 0.15
CA VAL A 129 -13.48 -11.87 0.55
C VAL A 129 -13.04 -12.70 -0.63
#